data_AF-A0A2N6AIN1-F1
#
_entry.id   AF-A0A2N6AIN1-F1
#
_cell.length_a   1.000
_cell.length_b   1.000
_cell.length_c   1.000
_cell.angle_alpha   90.00
_cell.angle_beta   90.00
_cell.angle_gamma   90.00
#
_symmetry.space_group_name_H-M   'P 1'
#
loop_
_entity.id
_entity.type
_entity.pdbx_description
1 polymer ?
#
loop_
_entity_poly.entity_id
_entity_poly.type
_entity_poly.pdbx_seq_one_letter_code
_entity_poly.pdbx_strand_id
1 'polypeptide(L)'
;MAKKDDGTMTHPANAVFALMDDRNFRYSIIKPALEADKAALCRLTTGKHQLRGFRNISRAPLSLLLPVISDEANVATELAEKVLRHWFAAQGELREAVGARLTELGYDIKDDAFDEEGLIQWASLKKEHADLQYDGKFLEELDSNAVMLMSLLLGWFGGDDEEDETEEEESN
;
A
#
# COMPACT_ATOMS: atom_id res chain seq x y z
N MET A 1 2.09 -29.65 -21.47
CA MET A 1 2.67 -28.30 -21.42
C MET A 1 2.21 -27.68 -20.11
N ALA A 2 3.08 -27.62 -19.11
CA ALA A 2 2.76 -26.97 -17.84
C ALA A 2 2.74 -25.45 -18.06
N LYS A 3 1.63 -24.79 -17.67
CA LYS A 3 1.58 -23.33 -17.53
C LYS A 3 2.72 -22.95 -16.60
N LYS A 4 3.59 -22.05 -17.05
CA LYS A 4 4.55 -21.37 -16.20
C LYS A 4 3.75 -20.53 -15.21
N ASP A 5 3.62 -21.04 -14.01
CA ASP A 5 3.29 -20.22 -12.85
C ASP A 5 4.58 -19.47 -12.51
N ASP A 6 4.80 -18.33 -13.19
CA ASP A 6 5.89 -17.39 -12.88
C ASP A 6 5.38 -16.35 -11.87
N GLY A 7 4.58 -16.84 -10.91
CA GLY A 7 4.08 -16.10 -9.76
C GLY A 7 5.24 -15.82 -8.82
N THR A 8 6.06 -14.83 -9.19
CA THR A 8 6.81 -14.07 -8.21
C THR A 8 5.75 -13.53 -7.26
N MET A 9 5.59 -14.15 -6.09
CA MET A 9 4.76 -13.61 -5.03
C MET A 9 5.29 -12.20 -4.76
N THR A 10 4.60 -11.20 -5.31
CA THR A 10 4.96 -9.80 -5.12
C THR A 10 4.80 -9.55 -3.63
N HIS A 11 5.89 -9.21 -2.96
CA HIS A 11 5.85 -9.01 -1.51
C HIS A 11 4.76 -7.96 -1.17
N PRO A 12 3.96 -8.15 -0.10
CA PRO A 12 2.79 -7.33 0.19
C PRO A 12 3.04 -5.82 0.11
N ALA A 13 4.15 -5.35 0.70
CA ALA A 13 4.55 -3.94 0.63
C ALA A 13 4.72 -3.40 -0.81
N ASN A 14 5.27 -4.19 -1.74
CA ASN A 14 5.40 -3.81 -3.14
C ASN A 14 4.03 -3.80 -3.84
N ALA A 15 3.16 -4.76 -3.52
CA ALA A 15 1.80 -4.79 -4.04
C ALA A 15 0.98 -3.56 -3.58
N VAL A 16 1.18 -3.05 -2.36
CA VAL A 16 0.57 -1.77 -1.93
C VAL A 16 0.97 -0.61 -2.83
N PHE A 17 2.26 -0.50 -3.19
CA PHE A 17 2.73 0.54 -4.09
C PHE A 17 2.22 0.39 -5.53
N ALA A 18 1.96 -0.85 -5.95
CA ALA A 18 1.33 -1.14 -7.24
C ALA A 18 -0.15 -0.74 -7.28
N LEU A 19 -0.88 -0.85 -6.17
CA LEU A 19 -2.30 -0.46 -6.06
C LEU A 19 -2.51 1.06 -6.05
N MET A 20 -1.50 1.85 -5.64
CA MET A 20 -1.62 3.30 -5.57
C MET A 20 -1.36 3.95 -6.93
N ASP A 21 -2.33 4.07 -7.82
CA ASP A 21 -2.06 4.61 -9.17
C ASP A 21 -1.68 6.10 -9.20
N ASP A 22 -2.26 6.92 -8.31
CA ASP A 22 -1.99 8.37 -8.26
C ASP A 22 -0.54 8.65 -7.78
N ARG A 23 0.23 9.29 -8.66
CA ARG A 23 1.63 9.65 -8.40
C ARG A 23 1.78 10.73 -7.32
N ASN A 24 0.92 11.73 -7.28
CA ASN A 24 0.98 12.79 -6.29
C ASN A 24 0.66 12.24 -4.90
N PHE A 25 -0.31 11.34 -4.83
CA PHE A 25 -0.61 10.59 -3.61
C PHE A 25 0.60 9.75 -3.19
N ARG A 26 1.18 8.91 -4.07
CA ARG A 26 2.41 8.16 -3.75
C ARG A 26 3.53 9.06 -3.22
N TYR A 27 3.73 10.24 -3.79
CA TYR A 27 4.73 11.18 -3.30
C TYR A 27 4.39 11.78 -1.93
N SER A 28 3.11 11.98 -1.62
CA SER A 28 2.67 12.42 -0.29
C SER A 28 2.94 11.34 0.77
N ILE A 29 2.87 10.05 0.40
CA ILE A 29 3.25 8.92 1.27
C ILE A 29 4.77 8.87 1.50
N ILE A 30 5.56 9.02 0.45
CA ILE A 30 7.03 8.87 0.49
C ILE A 30 7.70 10.06 1.18
N LYS A 31 7.19 11.27 0.96
CA LYS A 31 7.85 12.51 1.38
C LYS A 31 8.15 12.55 2.89
N PRO A 32 7.20 12.27 3.80
CA PRO A 32 7.48 12.25 5.24
C PRO A 32 8.61 11.29 5.61
N ALA A 33 8.64 10.09 5.00
CA ALA A 33 9.67 9.11 5.27
C ALA A 33 11.06 9.61 4.83
N LEU A 34 11.14 10.25 3.65
CA LEU A 34 12.38 10.85 3.17
C LEU A 34 12.83 12.05 4.01
N GLU A 35 11.90 12.84 4.54
CA GLU A 35 12.22 13.96 5.42
C GLU A 35 12.79 13.48 6.75
N ALA A 36 12.29 12.34 7.27
CA ALA A 36 12.76 11.76 8.53
C ALA A 36 14.09 11.01 8.41
N ASP A 37 14.24 10.12 7.40
CA ASP A 37 15.42 9.24 7.28
C ASP A 37 15.84 9.03 5.83
N LYS A 38 16.12 10.15 5.15
CA LYS A 38 16.63 10.18 3.78
C LYS A 38 17.78 9.21 3.52
N ALA A 39 18.75 9.19 4.44
CA ALA A 39 19.99 8.45 4.25
C ALA A 39 19.76 6.94 4.30
N ALA A 40 18.93 6.44 5.23
CA ALA A 40 18.62 5.02 5.27
C ALA A 40 17.76 4.58 4.08
N LEU A 41 16.74 5.35 3.70
CA LEU A 41 15.91 5.05 2.53
C LEU A 41 16.75 4.96 1.25
N CYS A 42 17.69 5.89 1.06
CA CYS A 42 18.63 5.87 -0.05
C CYS A 42 19.58 4.66 -0.04
N ARG A 43 19.82 4.01 1.10
CA ARG A 43 20.65 2.78 1.17
C ARG A 43 19.88 1.53 0.75
N LEU A 44 18.55 1.55 0.88
CA LEU A 44 17.67 0.44 0.52
C LEU A 44 17.33 0.41 -0.98
N THR A 45 17.69 1.45 -1.74
CA THR A 45 17.50 1.46 -3.20
C THR A 45 18.42 0.45 -3.87
N THR A 46 17.94 -0.22 -4.92
CA THR A 46 18.74 -1.19 -5.69
C THR A 46 19.84 -0.55 -6.54
N GLY A 47 19.80 0.78 -6.69
CA GLY A 47 20.76 1.56 -7.47
C GLY A 47 20.54 1.51 -8.98
N LYS A 48 19.42 0.91 -9.45
CA LYS A 48 19.06 0.87 -10.87
C LYS A 48 18.77 2.26 -11.42
N HIS A 49 18.17 3.14 -10.61
CA HIS A 49 17.84 4.50 -11.00
C HIS A 49 18.97 5.48 -10.62
N GLN A 50 19.97 5.60 -11.48
CA GLN A 50 21.05 6.57 -11.28
C GLN A 50 20.60 8.00 -11.58
N LEU A 51 20.79 8.91 -10.62
CA LEU A 51 20.53 10.33 -10.81
C LEU A 51 21.73 11.03 -11.46
N ARG A 52 21.53 11.52 -12.70
CA ARG A 52 22.56 12.31 -13.40
C ARG A 52 22.97 13.54 -12.57
N GLY A 53 24.28 13.77 -12.48
CA GLY A 53 24.85 14.90 -11.72
C GLY A 53 25.12 14.61 -10.24
N PHE A 54 24.71 13.45 -9.70
CA PHE A 54 24.96 13.08 -8.31
C PHE A 54 25.80 11.79 -8.23
N ARG A 55 26.94 11.87 -7.54
CA ARG A 55 27.77 10.68 -7.24
C ARG A 55 27.19 9.83 -6.11
N ASN A 56 26.39 10.43 -5.23
CA ASN A 56 25.72 9.78 -4.12
C ASN A 56 24.27 10.25 -4.08
N ILE A 57 23.34 9.31 -4.25
CA ILE A 57 21.90 9.59 -4.30
C ILE A 57 21.38 10.26 -3.03
N SER A 58 21.95 9.95 -1.86
CA SER A 58 21.55 10.59 -0.59
C SER A 58 21.81 12.09 -0.53
N ARG A 59 22.60 12.64 -1.45
CA ARG A 59 22.85 14.09 -1.59
C ARG A 59 21.87 14.79 -2.54
N ALA A 60 21.09 14.05 -3.33
CA ALA A 60 20.12 14.65 -4.23
C ALA A 60 18.98 15.34 -3.46
N PRO A 61 18.39 16.43 -3.96
CA PRO A 61 17.23 17.06 -3.34
C PRO A 61 16.02 16.12 -3.31
N LEU A 62 15.13 16.32 -2.34
CA LEU A 62 13.90 15.53 -2.14
C LEU A 62 13.08 15.39 -3.42
N SER A 63 12.91 16.48 -4.18
CA SER A 63 12.14 16.50 -5.43
C SER A 63 12.65 15.53 -6.49
N LEU A 64 13.95 15.23 -6.52
CA LEU A 64 14.55 14.25 -7.43
C LEU A 64 14.51 12.82 -6.86
N LEU A 65 14.37 12.67 -5.55
CA LEU A 65 14.30 11.37 -4.88
C LEU A 65 12.90 10.77 -4.86
N LEU A 66 11.85 11.61 -4.79
CA LEU A 66 10.46 11.15 -4.81
C LEU A 66 10.16 10.17 -5.97
N PRO A 67 10.44 10.50 -7.24
CA PRO A 67 10.23 9.55 -8.33
C PRO A 67 11.08 8.29 -8.19
N VAL A 68 12.35 8.42 -7.83
CA VAL A 68 13.26 7.27 -7.72
C VAL A 68 12.81 6.30 -6.63
N ILE A 69 12.45 6.82 -5.46
CA ILE A 69 12.02 6.00 -4.32
C ILE A 69 10.66 5.37 -4.61
N SER A 70 9.77 6.09 -5.30
CA SER A 70 8.48 5.54 -5.75
C SER A 70 8.67 4.34 -6.67
N ASP A 71 9.57 4.44 -7.66
CA ASP A 71 9.81 3.37 -8.62
C ASP A 71 10.54 2.17 -7.95
N GLU A 72 11.54 2.45 -7.12
CA GLU A 72 12.30 1.43 -6.38
C GLU A 72 11.43 0.70 -5.34
N ALA A 73 10.46 1.38 -4.71
CA ALA A 73 9.53 0.78 -3.77
C ALA A 73 8.58 -0.25 -4.42
N ASN A 74 8.48 -0.33 -5.75
CA ASN A 74 7.75 -1.42 -6.42
C ASN A 74 8.55 -2.74 -6.48
N VAL A 75 9.87 -2.70 -6.23
CA VAL A 75 10.75 -3.87 -6.38
C VAL A 75 11.63 -4.15 -5.16
N ALA A 76 11.80 -3.18 -4.25
CA ALA A 76 12.56 -3.32 -3.02
C ALA A 76 11.60 -3.36 -1.83
N THR A 77 11.37 -4.57 -1.32
CA THR A 77 10.48 -4.86 -0.20
C THR A 77 10.76 -4.02 1.04
N GLU A 78 11.99 -4.04 1.55
CA GLU A 78 12.37 -3.31 2.77
C GLU A 78 12.21 -1.79 2.61
N LEU A 79 12.41 -1.28 1.39
CA LEU A 79 12.19 0.13 1.08
C LEU A 79 10.70 0.48 1.17
N ALA A 80 9.85 -0.32 0.54
CA ALA A 80 8.40 -0.14 0.56
C ALA A 80 7.85 -0.22 1.99
N GLU A 81 8.23 -1.26 2.73
CA GLU A 81 7.85 -1.45 4.13
C GLU A 81 8.25 -0.24 4.98
N LYS A 82 9.50 0.23 4.88
CA LYS A 82 9.98 1.36 5.67
C LYS A 82 9.22 2.65 5.37
N VAL A 83 8.86 2.89 4.11
CA VAL A 83 8.03 4.05 3.74
C VAL A 83 6.63 3.91 4.34
N LEU A 84 5.99 2.75 4.18
CA LEU A 84 4.62 2.51 4.65
C LEU A 84 4.52 2.57 6.18
N ARG A 85 5.48 1.98 6.91
CA ARG A 85 5.54 2.08 8.38
C ARG A 85 5.62 3.52 8.85
N HIS A 86 6.46 4.33 8.20
CA HIS A 86 6.59 5.73 8.55
C HIS A 86 5.28 6.49 8.29
N TRP A 87 4.63 6.25 7.15
CA TRP A 87 3.35 6.88 6.86
C TRP A 87 2.27 6.45 7.86
N PHE A 88 2.12 5.14 8.12
CA PHE A 88 1.16 4.60 9.07
C PHE A 88 1.31 5.20 10.47
N ALA A 89 2.55 5.30 10.98
CA ALA A 89 2.83 5.89 12.28
C ALA A 89 2.55 7.41 12.34
N ALA A 90 2.67 8.11 11.21
CA ALA A 90 2.44 9.55 11.13
C ALA A 90 0.94 9.91 11.03
N GLN A 91 0.09 9.00 10.56
CA GLN A 91 -1.33 9.25 10.28
C GLN A 91 -2.26 8.81 11.42
N GLY A 92 -1.99 9.26 12.65
CA GLY A 92 -2.72 8.85 13.85
C GLY A 92 -4.23 9.11 13.78
N GLU A 93 -4.64 10.32 13.44
CA GLU A 93 -6.07 10.71 13.34
C GLU A 93 -6.81 9.89 12.28
N LEU A 94 -6.20 9.70 11.10
CA LEU A 94 -6.77 8.87 10.04
C LEU A 94 -6.90 7.41 10.47
N ARG A 95 -5.88 6.88 11.14
CA ARG A 95 -5.88 5.50 11.65
C ARG A 95 -7.01 5.29 12.66
N GLU A 96 -7.20 6.24 13.57
CA GLU A 96 -8.31 6.20 14.54
C GLU A 96 -9.66 6.25 13.86
N ALA A 97 -9.87 7.16 12.90
CA ALA A 97 -11.13 7.30 12.18
C ALA A 97 -11.48 6.05 11.35
N VAL A 98 -10.53 5.55 10.55
CA VAL A 98 -10.71 4.34 9.74
C VAL A 98 -10.87 3.11 10.63
N GLY A 99 -10.07 3.01 11.70
CA GLY A 99 -10.15 1.91 12.65
C GLY A 99 -11.50 1.85 13.36
N ALA A 100 -12.00 2.98 13.87
CA ALA A 100 -13.31 3.07 14.48
C ALA A 100 -14.41 2.63 13.51
N ARG A 101 -14.35 3.08 12.25
CA ARG A 101 -15.32 2.69 11.23
C ARG A 101 -15.28 1.19 10.93
N LEU A 102 -14.10 0.60 10.80
CA LEU A 102 -13.96 -0.85 10.60
C LEU A 102 -14.53 -1.64 11.78
N THR A 103 -14.26 -1.20 13.01
CA THR A 103 -14.81 -1.83 14.22
C THR A 103 -16.33 -1.72 14.31
N GLU A 104 -16.92 -0.58 13.94
CA GLU A 104 -18.39 -0.41 13.85
C GLU A 104 -19.03 -1.39 12.88
N LEU A 105 -18.34 -1.71 11.78
CA LEU A 105 -18.79 -2.66 10.76
C LEU A 105 -18.51 -4.13 11.14
N GLY A 106 -17.87 -4.38 12.29
CA GLY A 106 -17.61 -5.71 12.83
C GLY A 106 -16.26 -6.31 12.46
N TYR A 107 -15.27 -5.49 12.10
CA TYR A 107 -13.93 -5.93 11.72
C TYR A 107 -12.91 -5.67 12.83
N ASP A 108 -12.03 -6.65 13.06
CA ASP A 108 -10.93 -6.56 14.02
C ASP A 108 -9.74 -5.82 13.42
N ILE A 109 -9.35 -4.70 14.02
CA ILE A 109 -8.23 -3.89 13.52
C ILE A 109 -6.89 -4.41 14.04
N LYS A 110 -5.85 -4.28 13.21
CA LYS A 110 -4.48 -4.56 13.61
C LYS A 110 -3.82 -3.34 14.22
N ASP A 111 -3.08 -3.54 15.31
CA ASP A 111 -2.30 -2.47 15.95
C ASP A 111 -1.11 -2.04 15.09
N ASP A 112 -0.47 -3.01 14.44
CA ASP A 112 0.68 -2.83 13.55
C ASP A 112 0.34 -3.20 12.11
N ALA A 113 0.83 -2.39 11.18
CA ALA A 113 0.59 -2.59 9.75
C ALA A 113 1.30 -3.84 9.18
N PHE A 114 2.35 -4.31 9.84
CA PHE A 114 3.18 -5.43 9.39
C PHE A 114 3.54 -6.30 10.58
N ASP A 115 3.57 -7.62 10.38
CA ASP A 115 3.96 -8.60 11.38
C ASP A 115 5.49 -8.65 11.62
N GLU A 116 5.92 -9.62 12.43
CA GLU A 116 7.33 -9.84 12.79
C GLU A 116 8.23 -10.15 11.58
N GLU A 117 7.65 -10.68 10.49
CA GLU A 117 8.34 -10.99 9.24
C GLU A 117 8.30 -9.82 8.25
N GLY A 118 7.64 -8.72 8.60
CA GLY A 118 7.47 -7.56 7.72
C GLY A 118 6.36 -7.75 6.68
N LEU A 119 5.47 -8.72 6.87
CA LEU A 119 4.35 -9.01 5.98
C LEU A 119 3.07 -8.32 6.43
N ILE A 120 2.24 -7.93 5.46
CA ILE A 120 0.87 -7.49 5.71
C ILE A 120 -0.04 -8.69 5.44
N GLN A 121 -0.88 -9.06 6.40
CA GLN A 121 -1.91 -10.09 6.17
C GLN A 121 -3.24 -9.38 5.92
N TRP A 122 -3.82 -9.59 4.75
CA TRP A 122 -5.09 -9.00 4.35
C TRP A 122 -6.24 -9.99 4.51
N ALA A 123 -7.40 -9.47 4.84
CA ALA A 123 -8.67 -10.15 4.77
C ALA A 123 -9.66 -9.31 3.96
N SER A 124 -10.60 -10.00 3.30
CA SER A 124 -11.64 -9.37 2.49
C SER A 124 -12.70 -8.70 3.36
N LEU A 125 -13.17 -7.53 2.93
CA LEU A 125 -14.40 -6.94 3.43
C LEU A 125 -15.60 -7.68 2.82
N LYS A 126 -16.77 -7.46 3.41
CA LYS A 126 -18.03 -7.79 2.75
C LYS A 126 -18.18 -6.91 1.51
N LYS A 127 -18.74 -7.44 0.43
CA LYS A 127 -18.96 -6.73 -0.84
C LYS A 127 -19.54 -5.33 -0.66
N GLU A 128 -20.61 -5.20 0.13
CA GLU A 128 -21.25 -3.91 0.46
C GLU A 128 -20.30 -2.88 1.10
N HIS A 129 -19.33 -3.32 1.91
CA HIS A 129 -18.35 -2.45 2.56
C HIS A 129 -17.14 -2.16 1.65
N ALA A 130 -16.77 -3.12 0.81
CA ALA A 130 -15.76 -2.91 -0.23
C ALA A 130 -16.24 -1.87 -1.26
N ASP A 131 -17.50 -1.93 -1.68
CA ASP A 131 -18.11 -0.94 -2.58
C ASP A 131 -18.05 0.46 -1.96
N LEU A 132 -18.32 0.60 -0.66
CA LEU A 132 -18.17 1.87 0.05
C LEU A 132 -16.71 2.37 0.05
N GLN A 133 -15.74 1.47 0.20
CA GLN A 133 -14.32 1.80 0.13
C GLN A 133 -13.92 2.30 -1.25
N TYR A 134 -14.32 1.60 -2.31
CA TYR A 134 -13.99 1.98 -3.69
C TYR A 134 -14.71 3.24 -4.16
N ASP A 135 -15.95 3.45 -3.73
CA ASP A 135 -16.72 4.66 -4.03
C ASP A 135 -16.23 5.91 -3.27
N GLY A 136 -15.28 5.76 -2.33
CA GLY A 136 -14.86 6.85 -1.44
C GLY A 136 -15.91 7.25 -0.40
N LYS A 137 -16.91 6.40 -0.18
CA LYS A 137 -18.00 6.64 0.79
C LYS A 137 -17.74 5.99 2.15
N PHE A 138 -16.63 5.27 2.27
CA PHE A 138 -16.27 4.61 3.52
C PHE A 138 -16.09 5.63 4.66
N LEU A 139 -15.49 6.78 4.34
CA LEU A 139 -15.42 7.99 5.16
C LEU A 139 -15.48 9.22 4.23
N GLU A 140 -16.68 9.73 3.95
CA GLU A 140 -16.95 10.75 2.91
C GLU A 140 -16.20 12.08 3.08
N GLU A 141 -15.77 12.41 4.31
CA GLU A 141 -15.07 13.67 4.60
C GLU A 141 -13.54 13.58 4.40
N LEU A 142 -13.01 12.37 4.16
CA LEU A 142 -11.57 12.11 4.07
C LEU A 142 -11.16 11.72 2.65
N ASP A 143 -9.85 11.80 2.38
CA ASP A 143 -9.29 11.41 1.09
C ASP A 143 -9.43 9.89 0.86
N SER A 144 -10.11 9.50 -0.22
CA SER A 144 -10.41 8.10 -0.51
C SER A 144 -9.16 7.22 -0.66
N ASN A 145 -8.09 7.74 -1.26
CA ASN A 145 -6.84 6.98 -1.42
C ASN A 145 -6.18 6.75 -0.06
N ALA A 146 -6.19 7.76 0.81
CA ALA A 146 -5.68 7.66 2.17
C ALA A 146 -6.50 6.67 3.03
N VAL A 147 -7.82 6.74 2.94
CA VAL A 147 -8.73 5.81 3.62
C VAL A 147 -8.48 4.38 3.14
N MET A 148 -8.44 4.15 1.82
CA MET A 148 -8.17 2.84 1.23
C MET A 148 -6.82 2.26 1.67
N LEU A 149 -5.75 3.07 1.60
CA LEU A 149 -4.42 2.66 2.06
C LEU A 149 -4.42 2.33 3.56
N MET A 150 -5.06 3.16 4.38
CA MET A 150 -5.13 2.93 5.82
C MET A 150 -5.91 1.64 6.15
N SER A 151 -7.06 1.40 5.52
CA SER A 151 -7.81 0.16 5.70
C SER A 151 -6.97 -1.07 5.34
N LEU A 152 -6.25 -1.01 4.21
CA LEU A 152 -5.36 -2.07 3.78
C LEU A 152 -4.26 -2.34 4.83
N LEU A 153 -3.63 -1.29 5.36
CA LEU A 153 -2.60 -1.42 6.40
C LEU A 153 -3.18 -1.89 7.74
N LEU A 154 -4.46 -1.65 8.02
CA LEU A 154 -5.18 -2.23 9.16
C LEU A 154 -5.63 -3.68 8.92
N GLY A 155 -5.32 -4.24 7.74
CA GLY A 155 -5.56 -5.64 7.39
C GLY A 155 -6.82 -5.90 6.59
N TRP A 156 -7.54 -4.86 6.14
CA TRP A 156 -8.85 -5.01 5.49
C TRP A 156 -8.90 -4.32 4.13
N PHE A 157 -9.08 -5.11 3.08
CA PHE A 157 -9.08 -4.60 1.71
C PHE A 157 -9.85 -5.52 0.78
N GLY A 158 -10.55 -4.92 -0.19
CA GLY A 158 -11.26 -5.67 -1.23
C GLY A 158 -12.55 -6.34 -0.77
N GLY A 159 -13.33 -6.82 -1.74
CA GLY A 159 -14.54 -7.60 -1.49
C GLY A 159 -14.25 -9.09 -1.64
N ASP A 160 -15.00 -9.92 -0.93
CA ASP A 160 -15.04 -11.35 -1.21
C ASP A 160 -15.78 -11.56 -2.54
N ASP A 161 -15.05 -11.64 -3.65
CA ASP A 161 -15.60 -11.93 -4.97
C ASP A 161 -15.88 -13.44 -5.12
N GLU A 162 -16.52 -14.08 -4.13
CA GLU A 162 -17.12 -15.42 -4.28
C GLU A 162 -18.50 -15.34 -4.99
N GLU A 163 -18.60 -14.50 -6.03
CA GLU A 163 -19.67 -14.52 -7.02
C GLU A 163 -19.07 -14.54 -8.44
N ASP A 164 -18.06 -15.38 -8.67
CA ASP A 164 -17.96 -16.07 -9.97
C ASP A 164 -18.98 -17.22 -9.95
N GLU A 165 -20.28 -16.85 -9.98
CA GLU A 165 -21.31 -17.77 -10.43
C GLU A 165 -20.93 -18.15 -11.86
N THR A 166 -20.41 -19.36 -12.02
CA THR A 166 -20.41 -20.08 -13.29
C THR A 166 -21.86 -20.23 -13.73
N GLU A 167 -22.41 -19.19 -14.37
CA GLU A 167 -23.55 -19.33 -15.27
C GLU A 167 -23.11 -20.18 -16.49
N GLU A 168 -24.06 -21.00 -16.95
CA GLU A 168 -24.07 -21.80 -18.17
C GLU A 168 -23.44 -23.20 -18.10
N GLU A 169 -24.25 -24.19 -17.69
CA GLU A 169 -24.86 -25.11 -18.65
C GLU A 169 -26.05 -25.86 -18.01
N GLU A 170 -27.21 -25.21 -17.93
CA GLU A 170 -28.46 -25.93 -18.18
C GLU A 170 -28.51 -26.20 -19.69
N SER A 171 -28.30 -27.45 -20.08
CA SER A 171 -28.78 -27.98 -21.35
C SER A 171 -29.42 -29.34 -21.06
N ASN A 172 -30.75 -29.32 -21.06
CA ASN A 172 -31.62 -30.50 -21.14
C ASN A 172 -31.19 -31.49 -22.22
#